data_AF-A0A9D9PTL5-F1
#
_entry.id   AF-A0A9D9PTL5-F1
#
_cell.length_a   1.000
_cell.length_b   1.000
_cell.length_c   1.000
_cell.angle_alpha   90.00
_cell.angle_beta   90.00
_cell.angle_gamma   90.00
#
_symmetry.space_group_name_H-M   'P 1'
#
loop_
_entity.id
_entity.type
_entity.pdbx_description
1 polymer ?
#
loop_
_entity_poly.entity_id
_entity_poly.type
_entity_poly.pdbx_seq_one_letter_code
_entity_poly.pdbx_strand_id
1 'polypeptide(L)' 'MKRIKEACICQTLHFMLKEDVGHDYAVKLVKDEIEKYKAGLDKNKTKYKIVEETEQPDGSVIIKIKKQYNTAPVGTYLD' A
#
# COMPACT_ATOMS: atom_id res chain seq x y z
N MET A 1 -28.38 15.63 5.24
CA MET A 1 -26.92 15.79 5.49
C MET A 1 -26.34 14.41 5.79
N LYS A 2 -25.17 14.05 5.23
CA LYS A 2 -24.53 12.74 5.47
C LYS A 2 -23.36 12.88 6.45
N ARG A 3 -23.21 11.94 7.38
CA ARG A 3 -22.07 11.85 8.30
C ARG A 3 -21.46 10.47 8.18
N ILE A 4 -20.14 10.41 7.99
CA ILE A 4 -19.40 9.15 7.94
C ILE A 4 -19.34 8.58 9.36
N LYS A 5 -19.88 7.37 9.54
CA LYS A 5 -19.85 6.64 10.81
C LYS A 5 -18.58 5.81 10.93
N GLU A 6 -18.22 5.10 9.87
CA GLU A 6 -17.01 4.29 9.71
C GLU A 6 -16.59 4.30 8.23
N ALA A 7 -15.29 4.26 7.93
CA ALA A 7 -14.79 4.14 6.56
C ALA A 7 -13.36 3.58 6.48
N CYS A 8 -13.11 2.78 5.44
CA CYS A 8 -11.77 2.42 4.97
C CYS A 8 -11.66 2.66 3.47
N ILE A 9 -10.43 2.73 2.96
CA ILE A 9 -10.13 2.75 1.54
C ILE A 9 -9.42 1.45 1.15
N CYS A 10 -9.94 0.78 0.12
CA CYS A 10 -9.28 -0.34 -0.55
C CYS A 10 -8.49 0.22 -1.74
N GLN A 11 -7.20 -0.02 -1.79
CA GLN A 11 -6.36 0.40 -2.91
C GLN A 11 -5.56 -0.78 -3.44
N THR A 12 -5.41 -0.82 -4.75
CA THR A 12 -4.43 -1.68 -5.42
C THR A 12 -3.30 -0.79 -5.89
N LEU A 13 -2.10 -1.04 -5.38
CA LEU A 13 -0.89 -0.28 -5.69
C LEU A 13 -0.02 -1.16 -6.57
N HIS A 14 0.46 -0.61 -7.67
CA HIS A 14 1.40 -1.28 -8.57
C HIS A 14 2.73 -0.56 -8.48
N PHE A 15 3.70 -1.21 -7.86
CA PHE A 15 5.08 -0.76 -7.77
C PHE A 15 5.82 -1.25 -9.01
N MET A 16 6.00 -0.35 -9.97
CA MET A 16 6.63 -0.64 -11.25
C MET A 16 8.14 -0.48 -11.16
N LEU A 17 8.86 -1.26 -11.96
CA LEU A 17 10.30 -1.11 -12.11
C LEU A 17 10.62 0.20 -12.83
N LYS A 18 11.73 0.84 -12.43
CA LYS A 18 12.27 1.96 -13.21
C LYS A 18 12.97 1.44 -14.45
N GLU A 19 12.61 1.99 -15.59
CA GLU A 19 13.15 1.60 -16.91
C GLU A 19 14.57 2.11 -17.17
N ASP A 20 15.03 3.11 -16.41
CA ASP A 20 16.33 3.78 -16.59
C ASP A 20 17.52 3.10 -15.88
N VAL A 21 17.28 1.98 -15.19
CA VAL A 21 18.30 1.31 -14.37
C VAL A 21 18.35 -0.20 -14.64
N GLY A 22 19.50 -0.81 -14.35
CA GLY A 22 19.67 -2.25 -14.52
C GLY A 22 18.65 -3.06 -13.69
N HIS A 23 18.16 -4.17 -14.25
CA HIS A 23 17.04 -4.94 -13.70
C HIS A 23 17.21 -5.33 -12.22
N ASP A 24 18.39 -5.82 -11.81
CA ASP A 24 18.66 -6.16 -10.39
C ASP A 24 18.53 -4.95 -9.45
N TYR A 25 18.96 -3.78 -9.91
CA TYR A 25 18.83 -2.54 -9.16
C TYR A 25 17.37 -2.04 -9.15
N ALA A 26 16.66 -2.18 -10.27
CA ALA A 26 15.24 -1.85 -10.37
C ALA A 26 14.41 -2.64 -9.35
N VAL A 27 14.66 -3.95 -9.21
CA VAL A 27 13.97 -4.82 -8.24
C VAL A 27 14.26 -4.38 -6.80
N LYS A 28 15.50 -4.02 -6.49
CA LYS A 28 15.86 -3.48 -5.16
C LYS A 28 15.13 -2.16 -4.86
N LEU A 29 15.02 -1.26 -5.84
CA LEU A 29 14.30 0.00 -5.67
C LEU A 29 12.81 -0.22 -5.39
N VAL A 30 12.18 -1.18 -6.08
CA VAL A 30 10.77 -1.53 -5.82
C VAL A 30 10.58 -2.01 -4.38
N LYS A 31 11.50 -2.84 -3.87
CA LYS A 31 11.46 -3.31 -2.46
C LYS A 31 11.60 -2.15 -1.48
N ASP A 32 12.58 -1.27 -1.68
CA ASP A 32 12.77 -0.08 -0.85
C ASP A 32 11.56 0.87 -0.89
N GLU A 33 10.91 1.03 -2.04
CA GLU A 33 9.70 1.85 -2.18
C GLU A 33 8.51 1.27 -1.39
N ILE A 34 8.35 -0.06 -1.42
CA ILE A 34 7.33 -0.76 -0.63
C ILE A 34 7.61 -0.59 0.87
N GLU A 35 8.87 -0.74 1.30
CA GLU A 35 9.27 -0.55 2.70
C GLU A 35 9.02 0.88 3.16
N LYS A 36 9.39 1.88 2.35
CA LYS A 36 9.09 3.29 2.61
C LYS A 36 7.59 3.57 2.70
N TYR A 37 6.79 2.95 1.83
CA TYR A 37 5.34 3.08 1.88
C TYR A 37 4.77 2.51 3.18
N LYS A 38 5.18 1.30 3.59
CA LYS A 38 4.77 0.67 4.85
C LYS A 38 5.21 1.51 6.06
N ALA A 39 6.45 2.00 6.07
CA ALA A 39 6.99 2.87 7.11
C ALA A 39 6.23 4.22 7.20
N GLY A 40 5.83 4.79 6.07
CA GLY A 40 5.02 6.01 6.04
C GLY A 40 3.63 5.83 6.64
N LEU A 41 3.02 4.65 6.46
CA LEU A 41 1.75 4.29 7.09
C LEU A 41 1.89 4.13 8.61
N ASP A 42 2.95 3.46 9.05
CA ASP A 42 3.27 3.26 10.47
C ASP A 42 3.55 4.58 11.18
N LYS A 43 4.38 5.44 10.57
CA LYS A 43 4.70 6.78 11.09
C LYS A 43 3.46 7.66 11.26
N ASN A 44 2.52 7.58 10.32
CA ASN A 44 1.24 8.30 10.42
C ASN A 44 0.21 7.62 11.34
N LYS A 45 0.57 6.48 11.97
CA LYS A 45 -0.33 5.64 12.79
C LYS A 45 -1.64 5.32 12.06
N THR A 46 -1.58 5.22 10.74
CA THR A 46 -2.74 4.90 9.91
C THR A 46 -3.05 3.44 10.11
N LYS A 47 -4.29 3.09 10.45
CA LYS A 47 -4.66 1.66 10.53
C LYS A 47 -4.71 1.08 9.12
N TYR A 48 -3.99 0.00 8.86
CA TYR A 48 -3.99 -0.67 7.56
C TYR A 48 -3.88 -2.19 7.70
N LYS A 49 -4.31 -2.89 6.65
CA LYS A 49 -4.23 -4.35 6.50
C LYS A 49 -3.85 -4.65 5.05
N ILE A 50 -2.73 -5.32 4.87
CA ILE A 50 -2.31 -5.82 3.55
C ILE A 50 -3.17 -7.06 3.28
N VAL A 51 -3.92 -7.03 2.19
CA VAL A 51 -4.82 -8.11 1.78
C VAL A 51 -4.11 -9.08 0.85
N GLU A 52 -3.26 -8.55 -0.03
CA GLU A 52 -2.54 -9.34 -1.03
C GLU A 52 -1.24 -8.62 -1.39
N GLU A 53 -0.16 -9.37 -1.57
CA GLU A 53 1.11 -8.91 -2.09
C GLU A 53 1.55 -9.93 -3.14
N THR A 54 1.71 -9.50 -4.38
CA THR A 54 2.02 -10.38 -5.51
C THR A 54 3.18 -9.81 -6.31
N GLU A 55 4.25 -10.58 -6.40
CA GLU A 55 5.39 -10.29 -7.27
C GLU A 55 5.05 -10.76 -8.69
N GLN A 56 5.19 -9.87 -9.66
CA GLN A 56 4.94 -10.13 -11.08
C GLN A 56 6.20 -10.74 -11.72
N PRO A 57 6.06 -11.51 -12.81
CA PRO A 57 7.19 -12.14 -13.50
C PRO A 57 8.19 -11.12 -14.07
N ASP A 58 7.73 -9.89 -14.32
CA ASP A 58 8.56 -8.77 -14.76
C ASP A 58 9.43 -8.18 -13.63
N GLY A 59 9.16 -8.54 -12.36
CA GLY A 59 9.83 -8.00 -11.17
C GLY A 59 9.13 -6.80 -10.52
N SER A 60 8.02 -6.33 -11.09
CA SER A 60 7.11 -5.37 -10.45
C SER A 60 6.27 -6.04 -9.35
N VAL A 61 5.74 -5.27 -8.40
CA VAL A 61 4.96 -5.81 -7.27
C VAL A 61 3.61 -5.13 -7.18
N ILE A 62 2.56 -5.93 -7.01
CA ILE A 62 1.19 -5.45 -6.81
C ILE A 62 0.80 -5.70 -5.36
N ILE A 63 0.38 -4.65 -4.66
CA ILE A 63 -0.08 -4.73 -3.28
C ILE A 63 -1.53 -4.27 -3.20
N LYS A 64 -2.41 -5.15 -2.72
CA LYS A 64 -3.77 -4.78 -2.32
C LYS A 64 -3.76 -4.48 -0.83
N ILE A 65 -4.14 -3.26 -0.49
CA ILE A 65 -4.15 -2.77 0.88
C ILE A 65 -5.49 -2.14 1.23
N LYS A 66 -6.00 -2.47 2.41
CA LYS A 66 -7.08 -1.73 3.07
C LYS A 66 -6.45 -0.79 4.08
N LYS A 67 -6.77 0.49 4.07
CA LYS A 67 -6.29 1.44 5.07
C LYS A 67 -7.37 2.41 5.53
N GLN A 68 -7.12 3.06 6.64
CA GLN A 68 -8.00 4.11 7.15
C GLN A 68 -8.16 5.23 6.12
N TYR A 69 -9.41 5.63 5.90
CA TYR A 69 -9.71 6.75 5.01
C TYR A 69 -9.67 8.07 5.81
N ASN A 70 -8.61 8.84 5.60
CA ASN A 70 -8.39 10.13 6.26
C ASN A 70 -8.45 9.98 7.80
N THR A 71 -9.27 10.78 8.50
CA THR A 71 -9.48 10.70 9.95
C THR A 71 -10.76 9.94 10.33
N ALA A 72 -11.44 9.32 9.36
CA ALA A 72 -12.65 8.57 9.65
C ALA A 72 -12.31 7.36 10.54
N PRO A 73 -13.16 7.03 11.53
CA PRO A 73 -13.00 5.80 12.29
C PRO A 73 -13.13 4.60 11.33
N VAL A 74 -12.27 3.60 11.49
CA VAL A 74 -12.29 2.39 10.64
C VAL A 74 -13.31 1.36 11.11
N GLY A 75 -13.61 1.36 12.41
CA GLY A 75 -14.56 0.43 13.00
C GLY A 75 -14.27 -1.03 12.64
N THR A 76 -15.28 -1.75 12.14
CA THR A 76 -15.15 -3.17 11.75
C THR A 76 -14.58 -3.42 10.35
N TYR A 77 -14.26 -2.37 9.58
CA TYR A 77 -13.83 -2.54 8.18
C TYR A 77 -12.39 -3.09 8.01
N LEU A 78 -11.59 -3.04 9.08
CA LEU A 78 -10.21 -3.54 9.10
C LEU A 78 -10.02 -4.79 9.99
N ASP A 79 -11.11 -5.33 10.54
CA ASP A 79 -11.10 -6.59 11.30
C ASP A 79 -10.67 -7.78 10.41
#